data_AF-A4GA00-F1
#
_entry.id   AF-A4GA00-F1
#
_cell.length_a   1.000
_cell.length_b   1.000
_cell.length_c   1.000
_cell.angle_alpha   90.00
_cell.angle_beta   90.00
_cell.angle_gamma   90.00
#
_symmetry.space_group_name_H-M   'P 1'
#
loop_
_entity.id
_entity.type
_entity.pdbx_description
1 polymer ?
#
loop_
_entity_poly.entity_id
_entity_poly.type
_entity_poly.pdbx_seq_one_letter_code
_entity_poly.pdbx_strand_id
1 'polypeptide(L)' 'MEQDNLIERLTLLEYAIRQSMTVREDQDEPANPEHKDEAERYGMSLDSTVTKGDLLNAVQTLVRAKQKESIQHGA' A
#
# COMPACT_ATOMS: atom_id res chain seq x y z
N MET A 1 -14.69 12.56 2.79
CA MET A 1 -14.47 12.11 4.18
C MET A 1 -14.00 10.66 4.26
N GLU A 2 -14.76 9.65 3.81
CA GLU A 2 -14.26 8.25 3.86
C GLU A 2 -13.09 7.99 2.89
N GLN A 3 -13.10 8.57 1.69
CA GLN A 3 -12.01 8.41 0.72
C GLN A 3 -10.72 9.11 1.13
N ASP A 4 -10.82 10.32 1.71
CA ASP A 4 -9.65 11.06 2.21
C ASP A 4 -8.94 10.26 3.32
N ASN A 5 -9.73 9.62 4.20
CA ASN A 5 -9.24 8.74 5.25
C ASN A 5 -8.56 7.49 4.67
N LEU A 6 -9.09 6.91 3.60
CA LEU A 6 -8.47 5.75 2.94
C LEU A 6 -7.12 6.12 2.28
N ILE A 7 -7.03 7.27 1.60
CA ILE A 7 -5.78 7.74 1.00
C ILE A 7 -4.72 7.98 2.09
N GLU A 8 -5.11 8.61 3.20
CA GLU A 8 -4.21 8.83 4.34
C GLU A 8 -3.69 7.51 4.91
N ARG A 9 -4.58 6.53 5.17
CA ARG A 9 -4.20 5.19 5.66
C ARG A 9 -3.27 4.45 4.72
N LEU A 10 -3.55 4.48 3.41
CA LEU A 10 -2.68 3.86 2.42
C LEU A 10 -1.31 4.55 2.35
N THR A 11 -1.26 5.87 2.55
CA THR A 11 0.00 6.63 2.59
C THR A 11 0.83 6.28 3.83
N LEU A 12 0.17 6.08 4.99
CA LEU A 12 0.83 5.61 6.21
C LEU A 12 1.38 4.19 6.04
N LEU A 13 0.62 3.30 5.41
CA LEU A 13 1.06 1.94 5.11
C LEU A 13 2.26 1.96 4.13
N GLU A 14 2.24 2.80 3.10
CA GLU A 14 3.39 2.98 2.19
C GLU A 14 4.65 3.37 2.98
N TYR A 15 4.50 4.33 3.90
CA TYR A 15 5.62 4.78 4.74
C TYR A 15 6.15 3.65 5.63
N ALA A 16 5.28 2.89 6.29
CA ALA A 16 5.66 1.76 7.13
C ALA A 16 6.41 0.67 6.34
N ILE A 17 5.93 0.32 5.13
CA ILE A 17 6.61 -0.64 4.25
C ILE A 17 8.00 -0.14 3.87
N ARG A 18 8.15 1.15 3.52
CA ARG A 18 9.46 1.75 3.23
C ARG A 18 10.40 1.72 4.43
N GLN A 19 9.92 1.97 5.65
CA GLN A 19 10.74 1.89 6.86
C GLN A 19 11.19 0.45 7.17
N SER A 20 10.43 -0.56 6.74
CA SER A 20 10.81 -1.98 6.87
C SER A 20 11.85 -2.46 5.85
N MET A 21 12.26 -1.58 4.93
CA MET A 21 13.30 -1.82 3.92
C MET A 21 14.42 -0.80 4.12
N THR A 22 15.49 -1.23 4.77
CA THR A 22 16.66 -0.39 5.07
C THR A 22 17.62 -0.31 3.88
N VAL A 23 17.63 -1.35 3.04
CA VAL A 23 18.42 -1.44 1.81
C VAL A 23 17.55 -1.89 0.64
N ARG A 24 18.10 -1.88 -0.58
CA ARG A 24 17.31 -2.19 -1.78
C ARG A 24 16.97 -3.67 -1.88
N GLU A 25 17.86 -4.52 -1.40
CA GLU A 25 17.78 -5.98 -1.38
C GLU A 25 16.60 -6.47 -0.53
N ASP A 26 16.18 -5.68 0.46
CA ASP A 26 15.01 -5.98 1.29
C ASP A 26 13.71 -6.05 0.45
N GLN A 27 13.69 -5.50 -0.76
CA GLN A 27 12.52 -5.57 -1.66
C GLN A 27 12.19 -7.00 -2.07
N ASP A 28 13.18 -7.88 -2.20
CA ASP A 28 12.99 -9.27 -2.61
C ASP A 28 12.61 -10.18 -1.42
N GLU A 29 12.63 -9.65 -0.20
CA GLU A 29 12.22 -10.39 0.99
C GLU A 29 10.69 -10.56 1.07
N PRO A 30 10.20 -11.60 1.76
CA PRO A 30 8.77 -11.75 2.03
C PRO A 30 8.19 -10.51 2.72
N ALA A 31 6.99 -10.10 2.29
CA ALA A 31 6.31 -8.99 2.94
C ALA A 31 5.99 -9.29 4.41
N ASN A 32 6.09 -8.25 5.25
CA ASN A 32 5.67 -8.34 6.65
C ASN A 32 4.17 -8.73 6.72
N PRO A 33 3.81 -9.82 7.43
CA PRO A 33 2.42 -10.22 7.61
C PRO A 33 1.50 -9.10 8.08
N GLU A 34 1.96 -8.23 8.98
CA GLU A 34 1.15 -7.11 9.49
C GLU A 34 0.80 -6.11 8.38
N HIS A 35 1.76 -5.82 7.48
CA HIS A 35 1.51 -4.94 6.34
C HIS A 35 0.57 -5.59 5.31
N LYS A 36 0.64 -6.92 5.15
CA LYS A 36 -0.28 -7.66 4.27
C LYS A 36 -1.70 -7.61 4.81
N ASP A 37 -1.89 -7.93 6.09
CA ASP A 37 -3.20 -7.90 6.75
C ASP A 37 -3.84 -6.51 6.65
N GLU A 38 -3.03 -5.46 6.84
CA GLU A 38 -3.50 -4.08 6.71
C GLU A 38 -3.85 -3.73 5.25
N ALA A 39 -3.04 -4.14 4.29
CA ALA A 39 -3.35 -3.96 2.86
C ALA A 39 -4.64 -4.69 2.44
N GLU A 40 -4.86 -5.90 2.93
CA GLU A 40 -6.08 -6.68 2.67
C GLU A 40 -7.33 -5.99 3.25
N ARG A 41 -7.22 -5.39 4.45
CA ARG A 41 -8.31 -4.56 5.02
C ARG A 41 -8.64 -3.33 4.18
N TYR A 42 -7.70 -2.85 3.36
CA TYR A 42 -7.92 -1.76 2.41
C TYR A 42 -8.40 -2.25 1.04
N GLY A 43 -8.71 -3.53 0.90
CA GLY A 43 -9.31 -4.13 -0.29
C GLY A 43 -8.29 -4.65 -1.32
N MET A 44 -7.03 -4.80 -0.94
CA MET A 44 -6.04 -5.48 -1.79
C MET A 44 -6.18 -6.99 -1.68
N SER A 45 -6.06 -7.71 -2.79
CA SER A 45 -5.93 -9.17 -2.80
C SER A 45 -4.46 -9.50 -3.03
N LEU A 46 -3.80 -10.08 -2.04
CA LEU A 46 -2.37 -10.35 -2.07
C LEU A 46 -2.09 -11.84 -2.01
N ASP A 47 -1.12 -12.29 -2.80
CA ASP A 47 -0.68 -13.67 -2.73
C ASP A 47 0.13 -13.95 -1.45
N SER A 48 0.17 -15.22 -1.06
CA SER A 48 0.97 -15.64 0.11
C SER A 48 2.46 -15.35 -0.07
N THR A 49 2.96 -15.36 -1.31
CA THR A 49 4.37 -15.19 -1.70
C THR A 49 4.75 -13.75 -2.05
N VAL A 50 3.90 -12.77 -1.76
CA VAL A 50 4.17 -11.36 -2.08
C VAL A 50 5.43 -10.87 -1.35
N THR A 51 6.33 -10.22 -2.08
CA THR A 51 7.54 -9.60 -1.52
C THR A 51 7.25 -8.20 -0.98
N LYS A 52 8.17 -7.63 -0.19
CA LYS A 52 8.05 -6.24 0.28
C LYS A 52 7.97 -5.25 -0.89
N GLY A 53 8.74 -5.50 -1.96
CA GLY A 53 8.73 -4.68 -3.19
C GLY A 53 7.39 -4.76 -3.92
N ASP A 54 6.85 -5.96 -4.09
CA ASP A 54 5.53 -6.17 -4.71
C ASP A 54 4.43 -5.47 -3.90
N LEU A 55 4.45 -5.63 -2.57
CA LEU A 55 3.49 -4.98 -1.68
C LEU A 55 3.58 -3.45 -1.75
N LEU A 56 4.80 -2.90 -1.73
CA LEU A 56 5.00 -1.45 -1.87
C LEU A 56 4.40 -0.94 -3.19
N ASN A 57 4.64 -1.64 -4.29
CA ASN A 57 4.13 -1.27 -5.60
C ASN A 57 2.59 -1.35 -5.67
N ALA A 58 1.99 -2.38 -5.07
CA ALA A 58 0.54 -2.52 -4.99
C ALA A 58 -0.11 -1.36 -4.21
N VAL A 59 0.45 -1.02 -3.04
CA VAL A 59 -0.03 0.11 -2.22
C VAL A 59 0.06 1.43 -2.99
N GLN A 60 1.20 1.71 -3.62
CA GLN A 60 1.40 2.94 -4.42
C GLN A 60 0.42 3.04 -5.58
N THR A 61 0.15 1.91 -6.25
CA THR A 61 -0.82 1.85 -7.34
C THR A 61 -2.22 2.20 -6.84
N LEU A 62 -2.61 1.66 -5.68
CA LEU A 62 -3.92 1.95 -5.09
C LEU A 62 -4.04 3.40 -4.61
N VAL A 63 -3.00 3.96 -3.98
CA VAL A 63 -2.95 5.39 -3.60
C VAL A 63 -3.22 6.28 -4.82
N ARG A 64 -2.49 6.05 -5.92
CA ARG A 64 -2.66 6.83 -7.16
C ARG A 64 -4.05 6.67 -7.76
N ALA A 65 -4.61 5.46 -7.75
CA ALA A 65 -5.96 5.20 -8.21
C ALA A 65 -6.99 6.00 -7.39
N LYS A 66 -6.89 5.97 -6.05
CA LYS A 66 -7.80 6.68 -5.15
C LYS A 66 -7.66 8.20 -5.22
N GLN A 67 -6.44 8.71 -5.34
CA GLN A 67 -6.22 10.14 -5.58
C GLN A 67 -6.85 10.61 -6.89
N LYS A 68 -6.72 9.79 -7.96
CA LYS A 68 -7.36 10.09 -9.25
C LYS A 68 -8.89 10.09 -9.15
N GLU A 69 -9.48 9.11 -8.46
CA GLU A 69 -10.93 9.06 -8.22
C GLU A 69 -11.44 10.30 -7.46
N SER A 70 -10.72 10.73 -6.42
CA SER A 70 -11.06 11.93 -5.64
C SER A 70 -11.06 13.21 -6.49
N ILE A 71 -10.09 13.37 -7.38
CA ILE A 71 -10.03 14.51 -8.32
C ILE A 71 -11.18 14.46 -9.34
N GLN A 72 -11.57 13.27 -9.81
CA GLN A 72 -12.61 13.11 -10.83
C GLN A 72 -14.04 13.27 -10.29
N HIS A 73 -14.27 13.02 -9.00
CA HIS A 73 -15.57 13.20 -8.35
C HIS A 73 -15.73 14.53 -7.60
N GLY A 74 -14.66 15.34 -7.55
CA GLY A 74 -14.66 16.67 -6.95
C GLY A 74 -14.87 17.83 -7.94
N ALA A 75 -15.34 17.57 -9.16
CA ALA A 75 -15.62 18.56 -10.21
C ALA A 75 -17.12 18.65 -10.54
#